data_AF-A0A392W9P1-F1
#
_entry.id   AF-A0A392W9P1-F1
#
_cell.length_a   1.000
_cell.length_b   1.000
_cell.length_c   1.000
_cell.angle_alpha   90.00
_cell.angle_beta   90.00
_cell.angle_gamma   90.00
#
_symmetry.space_group_name_H-M   'P 1'
#
loop_
_entity.id
_entity.type
_entity.pdbx_description
1 polymer ?
#
loop_
_entity_poly.entity_id
_entity_poly.type
_entity_poly.pdbx_seq_one_letter_code
_entity_poly.pdbx_strand_id
1 'polypeptide(L)' 'MVAWLVELSEFDISYVPRGAIKSQILADFILELTNPPNESEPRPWTL' A
#
# COMPACT_ATOMS: atom_id res chain seq x y z
N MET A 1 -4.02 -4.53 -17.32
CA MET A 1 -3.52 -5.54 -16.37
C MET A 1 -2.22 -6.23 -16.83
N VAL A 2 -1.47 -5.69 -17.80
CA VAL A 2 -0.31 -6.41 -18.41
C VAL A 2 1.03 -5.74 -18.07
N ALA A 3 1.07 -4.42 -17.91
CA ALA A 3 2.31 -3.68 -17.62
C ALA A 3 3.03 -4.21 -16.36
N TRP A 4 2.30 -4.36 -15.25
CA TRP A 4 2.87 -4.85 -13.98
C TRP A 4 3.40 -6.29 -14.06
N LEU A 5 2.76 -7.16 -14.86
CA LEU A 5 3.25 -8.53 -15.05
C LEU A 5 4.59 -8.54 -15.77
N VAL A 6 4.71 -7.72 -16.82
CA VAL A 6 5.92 -7.64 -17.66
C VAL A 6 7.08 -7.06 -16.85
N GLU A 7 6.87 -5.93 -16.18
CA GLU A 7 7.92 -5.21 -15.46
C GLU A 7 8.44 -5.99 -14.25
N LEU A 8 7.56 -6.68 -13.51
CA LEU A 8 7.97 -7.49 -12.35
C LEU A 8 8.66 -8.81 -12.77
N SER A 9 8.32 -9.37 -13.93
CA SER A 9 8.95 -10.58 -14.43
C SER A 9 10.44 -10.39 -14.75
N GLU A 10 10.90 -9.17 -15.02
CA GLU A 10 12.32 -8.86 -15.22
C GLU A 10 13.16 -9.09 -13.94
N PHE A 11 12.52 -9.04 -12.78
CA PHE A 11 13.15 -9.23 -11.47
C PHE A 11 12.87 -10.60 -10.85
N ASP A 12 12.37 -11.56 -11.65
CA ASP A 12 11.90 -12.87 -11.17
C ASP A 12 10.73 -12.76 -10.17
N ILE A 13 9.97 -11.66 -10.23
CA ILE A 13 8.80 -11.42 -9.38
C ILE A 13 7.52 -11.76 -10.16
N SER A 14 6.79 -12.77 -9.69
CA SER A 14 5.50 -13.16 -10.27
C SER A 14 4.36 -12.32 -9.68
N TYR A 15 3.76 -11.45 -10.49
CA TYR A 15 2.56 -10.71 -10.10
C TYR A 15 1.31 -11.59 -10.18
N VAL A 16 0.57 -11.71 -9.08
CA VAL A 16 -0.73 -12.41 -9.05
C VAL A 16 -1.82 -11.39 -8.77
N PRO A 17 -2.73 -11.15 -9.74
CA PRO A 17 -3.83 -10.23 -9.52
C PRO A 17 -4.74 -10.75 -8.41
N ARG A 18 -4.84 -10.01 -7.32
CA ARG A 18 -5.87 -10.23 -6.29
C ARG A 18 -7.05 -9.30 -6.57
N GLY A 19 -8.26 -9.76 -6.27
CA GLY A 19 -9.47 -8.94 -6.33
C GLY A 19 -9.31 -7.67 -5.48
N ALA A 20 -10.17 -6.68 -5.71
CA ALA A 20 -10.11 -5.42 -4.98
C ALA A 20 -10.05 -5.65 -3.47
N ILE A 21 -8.92 -5.28 -2.85
CA ILE A 21 -8.80 -5.26 -1.40
C ILE A 21 -9.68 -4.11 -0.91
N LYS A 22 -10.46 -4.34 0.15
CA LYS A 22 -11.23 -3.27 0.79
C LYS A 22 -10.27 -2.15 1.17
N SER A 23 -10.52 -0.94 0.67
CA SER A 23 -9.68 0.24 0.93
C SER A 23 -9.50 0.51 2.43
N GLN A 24 -10.50 0.17 3.25
CA GLN A 24 -10.45 0.25 4.71
C GLN A 24 -9.33 -0.64 5.29
N ILE A 25 -9.24 -1.91 4.87
CA ILE A 25 -8.22 -2.84 5.37
C ILE A 25 -6.81 -2.36 5.02
N LEU A 26 -6.64 -1.79 3.82
CA LEU A 26 -5.36 -1.21 3.42
C LEU A 26 -5.01 0.03 4.28
N ALA A 27 -5.98 0.89 4.55
CA ALA A 27 -5.79 2.07 5.40
C ALA A 27 -5.44 1.68 6.84
N ASP A 28 -6.15 0.70 7.42
CA ASP A 28 -5.90 0.19 8.77
C ASP A 28 -4.52 -0.47 8.87
N PHE A 29 -4.11 -1.25 7.86
CA PHE A 29 -2.78 -1.86 7.81
C PHE A 29 -1.65 -0.84 7.73
N ILE A 30 -1.81 0.20 6.91
CA ILE A 30 -0.81 1.29 6.83
C ILE A 30 -0.75 2.05 8.16
N LEU A 31 -1.89 2.26 8.82
CA LEU A 31 -1.96 2.88 10.14
C LEU A 31 -1.27 2.03 11.21
N GLU A 32 -1.40 0.71 11.17
CA GLU A 32 -0.71 -0.21 12.08
C GLU A 32 0.81 -0.27 11.82
N LEU A 33 1.23 -0.23 10.54
CA LEU A 33 2.64 -0.22 10.15
C LEU A 33 3.34 1.12 10.39
N THR A 34 2.59 2.21 10.49
CA THR A 34 3.15 3.53 10.73
C THR A 34 3.08 3.81 12.22
N ASN A 35 4.22 4.03 12.87
CA ASN A 35 4.22 4.48 14.27
C ASN A 35 3.33 5.73 14.35
N PRO A 36 2.31 5.78 15.24
CA PRO A 36 1.43 6.93 15.30
C PRO A 36 2.30 8.17 15.53
N PRO A 37 2.16 9.23 14.70
CA PRO A 37 2.81 10.49 15.01
C PRO A 37 2.31 10.91 16.39
N ASN A 38 3.22 11.34 17.26
CA ASN A 38 2.86 11.97 18.53
C ASN A 38 1.77 13.02 18.22
N GLU A 39 0.73 13.12 19.04
CA GLU A 39 -0.43 14.01 18.80
C GLU A 39 -0.03 15.48 18.55
N SER A 40 1.22 15.84 18.83
CA SER A 40 1.86 17.12 18.57
C SER A 40 2.37 17.36 17.14
N GLU A 41 2.49 16.34 16.29
CA GLU A 41 2.96 16.53 14.91
C GLU A 41 1.79 16.51 13.91
N PRO A 42 1.67 17.55 13.07
CA PRO A 42 0.62 17.61 12.06
C PRO A 42 0.78 16.41 11.12
N ARG A 43 -0.26 15.59 11.01
CA ARG A 43 -0.27 14.46 10.08
C ARG A 43 -0.11 15.01 8.66
N PRO A 44 1.00 14.74 7.95
CA PRO A 44 1.34 15.44 6.71
C PRO A 44 0.34 15.19 5.56
N TRP A 45 -0.56 14.23 5.72
CA TRP A 45 -1.59 13.87 4.75
C TRP A 45 -2.97 14.49 5.04
N THR A 46 -3.11 15.28 6.10
CA THR A 46 -4.36 16.01 6.38
C THR A 46 -4.23 17.39 5.75
N LEU A 47 -4.85 17.58 4.58
CA LEU A 47 -5.12 18.92 4.02
C LEU A 47 -6.18 19.63 4.87
#